data_AF-A0A7X9JCU9-F1
#
_entry.id   AF-A0A7X9JCU9-F1
#
_cell.length_a   1.000
_cell.length_b   1.000
_cell.length_c   1.000
_cell.angle_alpha   90.00
_cell.angle_beta   90.00
_cell.angle_gamma   90.00
#
_symmetry.space_group_name_H-M   'P 1'
#
loop_
_entity.id
_entity.type
_entity.pdbx_description
1 polymer ?
#
loop_
_entity_poly.entity_id
_entity_poly.type
_entity_poly.pdbx_seq_one_letter_code
_entity_poly.pdbx_strand_id
1 'polypeptide(L)'
;YGIFTLASSAERTFKVWNNIIYDWGKFSNKQRGMSLYRNGSMHNTYIYAYNNTVYNSYIGFYTGEGNTIYLKNNIFYDCNIPVDGRVIDNSSHNLTNSSFMYFYHDEEHGGSAGDKVGQTVQFVDVQNRDFHLSSTDTAAKNAGVDLSTVPNFAFLTDIDGQTRTGSWDIGADETENNVFYSVGQNTNDHKTGTPSVTISGTTVTFSEAQTAANMGVGDVIDYDSDNKKCYISGKTSTTVWSCVSATGTNPTEVTDAAVNSITHAFDSLSAAEAGAPTLLGASDLTSANVVLNIPCYYDSGPDTTEVTISGYTTGPSNYIKIYTPHDISSEVNQSQRHEGKWDEEKYRIERATTSTYQWALEVLDDHVWIDGLQFILNYSHDNSRTIVAGSSISAEENYLKISNNILKGNTLTNDVIGSGIRSSAQTNKIYAWNNIAYGYRDADGTHGVAFYVAGSTANNEAVYYNNTAYGNSTGFYEAMYQSGILKNNLAYNNDTDFSTGFDPLCDYNISSDGTAPGTNSKTNVIVQFADAENYDFHLSNFDTVARDAGTNLSNDPYLAFGDDIDGESRNIGGTWDIGADEAGTSAKIKGGITIEGGVKIFKQ
;
A
#
# COMPACT_ATOMS: atom_id res chain seq x y z
N TYR A 1 21.03 -30.61 0.01
CA TYR A 1 20.13 -30.55 -1.14
C TYR A 1 18.79 -30.08 -0.62
N GLY A 2 18.18 -29.06 -1.22
CA GLY A 2 16.79 -28.68 -0.92
C GLY A 2 15.83 -29.75 -1.35
N ILE A 3 15.66 -29.89 -2.65
CA ILE A 3 14.88 -30.96 -3.25
C ILE A 3 15.84 -31.97 -3.86
N PHE A 4 15.65 -33.24 -3.49
CA PHE A 4 16.51 -34.33 -3.92
C PHE A 4 15.72 -35.55 -4.35
N THR A 5 16.10 -36.13 -5.49
CA THR A 5 15.62 -37.45 -5.90
C THR A 5 16.78 -38.38 -6.20
N LEU A 6 16.63 -39.64 -5.76
CA LEU A 6 17.51 -40.76 -6.10
C LEU A 6 16.85 -41.58 -7.21
N ALA A 7 17.57 -41.78 -8.31
CA ALA A 7 17.09 -42.60 -9.41
C ALA A 7 16.79 -44.05 -9.01
N SER A 8 15.79 -44.65 -9.68
CA SER A 8 15.49 -46.08 -9.65
C SER A 8 15.75 -46.71 -11.02
N SER A 9 15.76 -48.04 -11.10
CA SER A 9 15.92 -48.81 -12.34
C SER A 9 14.73 -48.71 -13.32
N ALA A 10 13.80 -47.78 -13.14
CA ALA A 10 12.60 -47.61 -13.95
C ALA A 10 12.45 -46.14 -14.37
N GLU A 11 11.82 -45.92 -15.54
CA GLU A 11 11.42 -44.60 -16.01
C GLU A 11 10.54 -43.88 -14.97
N ARG A 12 10.83 -42.60 -14.73
CA ARG A 12 10.10 -41.76 -13.77
C ARG A 12 9.86 -40.38 -14.34
N THR A 13 8.72 -39.80 -13.94
CA THR A 13 8.44 -38.38 -14.13
C THR A 13 8.49 -37.69 -12.77
N PHE A 14 9.21 -36.58 -12.69
CA PHE A 14 9.30 -35.74 -11.50
C PHE A 14 8.79 -34.34 -11.83
N LYS A 15 7.93 -33.80 -10.97
CA LYS A 15 7.27 -32.51 -11.13
C LYS A 15 7.49 -31.70 -9.87
N VAL A 16 8.04 -30.50 -10.02
CA VAL A 16 8.33 -29.57 -8.92
C VAL A 16 7.91 -28.18 -9.34
N TRP A 17 7.10 -27.53 -8.53
CA TRP A 17 6.63 -26.19 -8.82
C TRP A 17 6.26 -25.41 -7.58
N ASN A 18 6.34 -24.09 -7.67
CA ASN A 18 6.02 -23.13 -6.61
C ASN A 18 6.77 -23.42 -5.32
N ASN A 19 8.08 -23.68 -5.42
CA ASN A 19 8.93 -23.87 -4.25
C ASN A 19 9.90 -22.70 -4.12
N ILE A 20 10.04 -22.20 -2.90
CA ILE A 20 11.12 -21.30 -2.52
C ILE A 20 12.18 -22.11 -1.75
N ILE A 21 13.41 -22.10 -2.26
CA ILE A 21 14.53 -22.90 -1.76
C ILE A 21 15.71 -21.97 -1.53
N TYR A 22 16.08 -21.72 -0.29
CA TYR A 22 17.13 -20.74 0.04
C TYR A 22 18.20 -21.29 0.99
N ASP A 23 19.35 -20.62 1.03
CA ASP A 23 20.44 -20.83 1.99
C ASP A 23 21.03 -22.24 2.07
N TRP A 24 21.07 -22.98 0.96
CA TRP A 24 21.77 -24.28 0.92
C TRP A 24 23.29 -24.14 0.98
N GLY A 25 23.80 -22.91 0.91
CA GLY A 25 25.20 -22.53 1.13
C GLY A 25 26.05 -22.57 -0.14
N LYS A 26 27.20 -21.89 -0.09
CA LYS A 26 28.09 -21.63 -1.25
C LYS A 26 29.54 -22.12 -1.07
N PHE A 27 29.75 -23.08 -0.18
CA PHE A 27 31.08 -23.57 0.18
C PHE A 27 31.51 -24.78 -0.66
N SER A 28 30.57 -25.51 -1.27
CA SER A 28 30.85 -26.71 -2.05
C SER A 28 29.85 -26.93 -3.17
N ASN A 29 30.29 -27.49 -4.29
CA ASN A 29 29.42 -27.96 -5.38
C ASN A 29 28.42 -29.08 -4.99
N LYS A 30 28.48 -29.59 -3.75
CA LYS A 30 27.47 -30.50 -3.17
C LYS A 30 26.31 -29.77 -2.49
N GLN A 31 26.40 -28.46 -2.33
CA GLN A 31 25.37 -27.60 -1.78
C GLN A 31 24.47 -27.08 -2.90
N ARG A 32 23.33 -27.72 -3.06
CA ARG A 32 22.47 -27.53 -4.23
C ARG A 32 21.05 -27.25 -3.76
N GLY A 33 20.39 -26.26 -4.36
CA GLY A 33 18.98 -25.99 -4.11
C GLY A 33 18.15 -27.19 -4.57
N MET A 34 18.21 -27.50 -5.85
CA MET A 34 17.59 -28.68 -6.44
C MET A 34 18.66 -29.62 -7.00
N SER A 35 18.57 -30.92 -6.73
CA SER A 35 19.50 -31.90 -7.27
C SER A 35 18.78 -33.19 -7.64
N LEU A 36 18.82 -33.53 -8.93
CA LEU A 36 18.16 -34.73 -9.43
C LEU A 36 19.22 -35.66 -10.04
N TYR A 37 19.65 -36.62 -9.23
CA TYR A 37 20.85 -37.42 -9.48
C TYR A 37 20.50 -38.78 -10.11
N ARG A 38 21.19 -39.11 -11.22
CA ARG A 38 21.11 -40.41 -11.91
C ARG A 38 22.27 -41.32 -11.48
N ASN A 39 21.99 -42.60 -11.19
CA ASN A 39 23.00 -43.63 -11.03
C ASN A 39 22.69 -44.82 -11.97
N GLY A 40 23.51 -45.03 -13.02
CA GLY A 40 23.39 -46.17 -13.93
C GLY A 40 22.89 -45.88 -15.35
N SER A 41 23.02 -46.86 -16.25
CA SER A 41 22.66 -46.77 -17.67
C SER A 41 21.24 -47.28 -17.96
N MET A 42 20.47 -46.49 -18.72
CA MET A 42 19.42 -46.90 -19.71
C MET A 42 17.94 -46.48 -19.54
N HIS A 43 17.51 -45.51 -18.72
CA HIS A 43 16.11 -45.03 -18.77
C HIS A 43 15.95 -43.50 -18.70
N ASN A 44 15.05 -42.95 -19.53
CA ASN A 44 14.73 -41.52 -19.59
C ASN A 44 13.99 -41.08 -18.32
N THR A 45 14.59 -40.23 -17.49
CA THR A 45 13.85 -39.52 -16.42
C THR A 45 13.38 -38.18 -16.97
N TYR A 46 12.08 -37.89 -16.87
CA TYR A 46 11.50 -36.61 -17.27
C TYR A 46 11.35 -35.71 -16.05
N ILE A 47 11.90 -34.51 -16.12
CA ILE A 47 11.86 -33.53 -15.03
C ILE A 47 11.15 -32.28 -15.52
N TYR A 48 10.11 -31.89 -14.80
CA TYR A 48 9.39 -30.63 -14.99
C TYR A 48 9.59 -29.80 -13.72
N ALA A 49 10.44 -28.78 -13.79
CA ALA A 49 10.64 -27.84 -12.70
C ALA A 49 10.18 -26.46 -13.17
N TYR A 50 9.02 -26.03 -12.66
CA TYR A 50 8.32 -24.84 -13.13
C TYR A 50 8.10 -23.85 -11.99
N ASN A 51 8.29 -22.55 -12.20
CA ASN A 51 7.96 -21.54 -11.19
C ASN A 51 8.57 -21.86 -9.81
N ASN A 52 9.88 -22.06 -9.74
CA ASN A 52 10.57 -22.20 -8.46
C ASN A 52 11.52 -21.02 -8.26
N THR A 53 11.71 -20.61 -7.02
CA THR A 53 12.71 -19.62 -6.63
C THR A 53 13.80 -20.32 -5.83
N VAL A 54 15.02 -20.32 -6.35
CA VAL A 54 16.20 -20.81 -5.65
C VAL A 54 17.10 -19.63 -5.35
N TYR A 55 17.39 -19.41 -4.06
CA TYR A 55 18.21 -18.30 -3.58
C TYR A 55 19.46 -18.81 -2.84
N ASN A 56 20.59 -18.10 -2.98
CA ASN A 56 21.81 -18.31 -2.19
C ASN A 56 22.25 -19.79 -2.05
N SER A 57 22.52 -20.43 -3.20
CA SER A 57 23.00 -21.82 -3.28
C SER A 57 24.29 -21.89 -4.11
N TYR A 58 25.16 -22.88 -3.90
CA TYR A 58 26.28 -23.08 -4.82
C TYR A 58 25.76 -23.44 -6.21
N ILE A 59 24.88 -24.46 -6.29
CA ILE A 59 24.19 -24.81 -7.53
C ILE A 59 22.68 -24.60 -7.33
N GLY A 60 22.04 -23.81 -8.18
CA GLY A 60 20.59 -23.61 -8.14
C GLY A 60 19.85 -24.91 -8.47
N PHE A 61 20.13 -25.47 -9.65
CA PHE A 61 19.63 -26.76 -10.10
C PHE A 61 20.75 -27.64 -10.66
N TYR A 62 20.86 -28.87 -10.16
CA TYR A 62 21.82 -29.86 -10.66
C TYR A 62 21.12 -31.06 -11.28
N THR A 63 21.67 -31.53 -12.39
CA THR A 63 21.26 -32.77 -13.04
C THR A 63 22.45 -33.64 -13.46
N GLY A 64 22.26 -34.97 -13.43
CA GLY A 64 23.16 -35.92 -14.08
C GLY A 64 22.92 -36.04 -15.60
N GLU A 65 23.85 -36.69 -16.31
CA GLU A 65 23.75 -36.91 -17.76
C GLU A 65 22.55 -37.79 -18.16
N GLY A 66 21.91 -37.47 -19.29
CA GLY A 66 20.86 -38.27 -19.92
C GLY A 66 19.46 -38.20 -19.29
N ASN A 67 19.18 -37.17 -18.49
CA ASN A 67 17.82 -36.79 -18.12
C ASN A 67 17.22 -35.84 -19.18
N THR A 68 15.89 -35.84 -19.35
CA THR A 68 15.16 -34.84 -20.14
C THR A 68 14.53 -33.84 -19.18
N ILE A 69 14.86 -32.55 -19.35
CA ILE A 69 14.59 -31.53 -18.32
C ILE A 69 13.91 -30.34 -18.95
N TYR A 70 12.81 -29.94 -18.34
CA TYR A 70 12.03 -28.77 -18.69
C TYR A 70 12.05 -27.82 -17.50
N LEU A 71 12.87 -26.78 -17.61
CA LEU A 71 12.93 -25.66 -16.68
C LEU A 71 12.14 -24.50 -17.30
N LYS A 72 11.06 -24.09 -16.65
CA LYS A 72 10.28 -22.92 -17.07
C LYS A 72 10.00 -21.99 -15.92
N ASN A 73 10.11 -20.69 -16.14
CA ASN A 73 9.75 -19.68 -15.14
C ASN A 73 10.48 -19.84 -13.79
N ASN A 74 11.70 -20.39 -13.74
CA ASN A 74 12.42 -20.51 -12.46
C ASN A 74 13.34 -19.31 -12.23
N ILE A 75 13.42 -18.83 -10.99
CA ILE A 75 14.47 -17.92 -10.53
C ILE A 75 15.60 -18.74 -9.91
N PHE A 76 16.82 -18.54 -10.38
CA PHE A 76 18.06 -19.01 -9.77
C PHE A 76 18.91 -17.80 -9.39
N TYR A 77 18.58 -17.20 -8.26
CA TYR A 77 19.18 -15.93 -7.83
C TYR A 77 20.26 -16.15 -6.78
N ASP A 78 21.32 -15.36 -6.88
CA ASP A 78 22.48 -15.46 -6.01
C ASP A 78 23.04 -16.89 -5.94
N CYS A 79 23.05 -17.61 -7.07
CA CYS A 79 23.65 -18.94 -7.18
C CYS A 79 25.03 -18.85 -7.83
N ASN A 80 26.03 -19.60 -7.35
CA ASN A 80 27.35 -19.60 -8.01
C ASN A 80 27.25 -20.20 -9.43
N ILE A 81 26.45 -21.26 -9.56
CA ILE A 81 26.08 -21.89 -10.82
C ILE A 81 24.55 -21.99 -10.82
N PRO A 82 23.82 -21.27 -11.69
CA PRO A 82 22.36 -21.31 -11.68
C PRO A 82 21.86 -22.72 -12.02
N VAL A 83 22.37 -23.28 -13.11
CA VAL A 83 22.07 -24.65 -13.53
C VAL A 83 23.35 -25.39 -13.92
N ASP A 84 23.63 -26.52 -13.27
CA ASP A 84 24.75 -27.42 -13.59
C ASP A 84 24.22 -28.69 -14.26
N GLY A 85 24.57 -28.85 -15.54
CA GLY A 85 24.24 -30.00 -16.36
C GLY A 85 23.58 -29.64 -17.70
N ARG A 86 23.50 -30.63 -18.58
CA ARG A 86 22.93 -30.46 -19.93
C ARG A 86 21.42 -30.31 -19.87
N VAL A 87 20.92 -29.10 -20.11
CA VAL A 87 19.50 -28.81 -20.29
C VAL A 87 19.26 -28.53 -21.77
N ILE A 88 18.45 -29.36 -22.45
CA ILE A 88 18.09 -29.14 -23.87
C ILE A 88 16.66 -29.61 -24.16
N ASP A 89 16.04 -28.85 -25.07
CA ASP A 89 14.69 -28.88 -25.67
C ASP A 89 13.55 -28.38 -24.76
N ASN A 90 13.04 -27.18 -25.10
CA ASN A 90 11.82 -26.55 -24.56
C ASN A 90 11.87 -26.05 -23.10
N SER A 91 13.06 -25.87 -22.51
CA SER A 91 13.25 -25.00 -21.34
C SER A 91 13.24 -23.52 -21.77
N SER A 92 12.65 -22.63 -20.98
CA SER A 92 12.52 -21.21 -21.35
C SER A 92 12.13 -20.32 -20.16
N HIS A 93 12.35 -19.00 -20.30
CA HIS A 93 11.92 -17.99 -19.32
C HIS A 93 12.40 -18.23 -17.88
N ASN A 94 13.59 -18.80 -17.71
CA ASN A 94 14.26 -18.85 -16.41
C ASN A 94 15.08 -17.58 -16.20
N LEU A 95 15.30 -17.20 -14.95
CA LEU A 95 15.99 -15.97 -14.61
C LEU A 95 17.15 -16.22 -13.65
N THR A 96 18.28 -15.55 -13.89
CA THR A 96 19.42 -15.53 -12.97
C THR A 96 20.16 -14.19 -13.01
N ASN A 97 20.84 -13.86 -11.90
CA ASN A 97 21.79 -12.75 -11.82
C ASN A 97 23.19 -13.10 -12.33
N SER A 98 23.47 -14.38 -12.62
CA SER A 98 24.71 -14.79 -13.27
C SER A 98 24.72 -14.34 -14.74
N SER A 99 25.91 -14.13 -15.31
CA SER A 99 26.09 -13.84 -16.74
C SER A 99 25.75 -15.02 -17.66
N PHE A 100 25.49 -16.20 -17.09
CA PHE A 100 25.13 -17.43 -17.79
C PHE A 100 24.00 -18.15 -17.04
N MET A 101 23.22 -18.95 -17.75
CA MET A 101 22.17 -19.79 -17.14
C MET A 101 22.69 -21.21 -16.87
N TYR A 102 23.45 -21.78 -17.81
CA TYR A 102 23.87 -23.17 -17.77
C TYR A 102 25.38 -23.29 -17.70
N PHE A 103 25.85 -24.24 -16.90
CA PHE A 103 27.23 -24.71 -16.88
C PHE A 103 27.25 -26.18 -17.30
N TYR A 104 27.97 -26.51 -18.38
CA TYR A 104 28.08 -27.88 -18.88
C TYR A 104 29.42 -28.11 -19.57
N HIS A 105 30.08 -29.24 -19.29
CA HIS A 105 31.42 -29.56 -19.82
C HIS A 105 32.45 -28.42 -19.67
N ASP A 106 32.46 -27.77 -18.51
CA ASP A 106 33.34 -26.64 -18.19
C ASP A 106 33.13 -25.38 -19.06
N GLU A 107 31.96 -25.26 -19.70
CA GLU A 107 31.53 -24.12 -20.50
C GLU A 107 30.28 -23.43 -19.93
N GLU A 108 30.25 -22.11 -20.04
CA GLU A 108 29.12 -21.25 -19.66
C GLU A 108 28.21 -20.96 -20.87
N HIS A 109 26.89 -21.04 -20.69
CA HIS A 109 25.92 -20.77 -21.75
C HIS A 109 24.81 -19.81 -21.29
N GLY A 110 24.45 -18.86 -22.15
CA GLY A 110 23.55 -17.74 -21.84
C GLY A 110 22.06 -18.04 -21.69
N GLY A 111 21.62 -19.30 -21.80
CA GLY A 111 20.19 -19.64 -21.70
C GLY A 111 19.56 -20.19 -22.99
N SER A 112 18.31 -20.59 -22.86
CA SER A 112 17.37 -20.93 -23.93
C SER A 112 16.49 -19.72 -24.27
N ALA A 113 15.50 -19.89 -25.15
CA ALA A 113 14.58 -18.81 -25.52
C ALA A 113 13.86 -18.22 -24.29
N GLY A 114 13.82 -16.88 -24.19
CA GLY A 114 13.16 -16.17 -23.08
C GLY A 114 13.93 -16.19 -21.75
N ASP A 115 14.99 -16.99 -21.62
CA ASP A 115 15.82 -16.97 -20.41
C ASP A 115 16.48 -15.59 -20.24
N LYS A 116 16.57 -15.16 -18.98
CA LYS A 116 17.00 -13.85 -18.54
C LYS A 116 18.26 -13.99 -17.69
N VAL A 117 19.43 -13.72 -18.26
CA VAL A 117 20.72 -13.73 -17.57
C VAL A 117 21.16 -12.31 -17.20
N GLY A 118 22.01 -12.20 -16.17
CA GLY A 118 22.53 -10.94 -15.65
C GLY A 118 21.45 -10.00 -15.13
N GLN A 119 20.28 -10.53 -14.76
CA GLN A 119 19.16 -9.73 -14.27
C GLN A 119 19.18 -9.62 -12.75
N THR A 120 18.76 -8.45 -12.27
CA THR A 120 18.50 -8.24 -10.83
C THR A 120 17.04 -8.56 -10.55
N VAL A 121 16.79 -9.32 -9.50
CA VAL A 121 15.44 -9.56 -8.96
C VAL A 121 15.31 -8.78 -7.67
N GLN A 122 14.18 -8.12 -7.49
CA GLN A 122 13.78 -7.49 -6.25
C GLN A 122 12.76 -8.37 -5.54
N PHE A 123 13.08 -8.80 -4.32
CA PHE A 123 12.14 -9.48 -3.42
C PHE A 123 11.68 -8.51 -2.34
N VAL A 124 10.54 -8.79 -1.71
CA VAL A 124 9.92 -7.95 -0.68
C VAL A 124 10.88 -7.69 0.50
N ASP A 125 11.44 -8.74 1.11
CA ASP A 125 12.38 -8.59 2.22
C ASP A 125 13.32 -9.80 2.36
N VAL A 126 14.43 -9.75 1.63
CA VAL A 126 15.46 -10.79 1.69
C VAL A 126 16.07 -10.94 3.09
N GLN A 127 16.16 -9.87 3.88
CA GLN A 127 16.80 -9.90 5.20
C GLN A 127 15.98 -10.74 6.19
N ASN A 128 14.65 -10.66 6.09
CA ASN A 128 13.72 -11.46 6.88
C ASN A 128 13.28 -12.76 6.16
N ARG A 129 13.90 -13.09 5.03
CA ARG A 129 13.66 -14.30 4.21
C ARG A 129 12.28 -14.33 3.56
N ASP A 130 11.74 -13.16 3.29
CA ASP A 130 10.60 -12.97 2.43
C ASP A 130 11.08 -12.88 0.98
N PHE A 131 10.81 -13.94 0.22
CA PHE A 131 11.18 -14.08 -1.18
C PHE A 131 9.96 -13.99 -2.12
N HIS A 132 8.85 -13.38 -1.66
CA HIS A 132 7.85 -12.89 -2.59
C HIS A 132 8.49 -11.85 -3.51
N LEU A 133 8.09 -11.87 -4.77
CA LEU A 133 8.60 -10.95 -5.76
C LEU A 133 8.08 -9.55 -5.41
N SER A 134 8.95 -8.54 -5.52
CA SER A 134 8.52 -7.16 -5.29
C SER A 134 7.56 -6.74 -6.40
N SER A 135 6.48 -6.05 -6.03
CA SER A 135 5.53 -5.45 -6.99
C SER A 135 6.18 -4.45 -7.96
N THR A 136 7.37 -3.94 -7.61
CA THR A 136 8.20 -3.03 -8.42
C THR A 136 9.28 -3.72 -9.26
N ASP A 137 9.42 -5.05 -9.15
CA ASP A 137 10.37 -5.80 -9.96
C ASP A 137 10.02 -5.68 -11.45
N THR A 138 11.03 -5.43 -12.28
CA THR A 138 10.85 -5.28 -13.73
C THR A 138 11.42 -6.45 -14.54
N ALA A 139 12.11 -7.39 -13.88
CA ALA A 139 12.86 -8.43 -14.55
C ALA A 139 12.09 -9.75 -14.63
N ALA A 140 11.50 -10.18 -13.52
CA ALA A 140 10.70 -11.38 -13.34
C ALA A 140 9.20 -11.13 -13.51
N LYS A 141 8.71 -9.95 -13.12
CA LYS A 141 7.28 -9.61 -13.21
C LYS A 141 6.79 -9.63 -14.66
N ASN A 142 5.67 -10.31 -14.91
CA ASN A 142 5.02 -10.53 -16.20
C ASN A 142 5.97 -11.05 -17.31
N ALA A 143 7.08 -11.71 -16.93
CA ALA A 143 8.15 -12.08 -17.86
C ALA A 143 8.22 -13.58 -18.16
N GLY A 144 7.39 -14.38 -17.49
CA GLY A 144 7.27 -15.82 -17.66
C GLY A 144 6.34 -16.22 -18.81
N VAL A 145 6.27 -17.52 -19.04
CA VAL A 145 5.34 -18.15 -19.98
C VAL A 145 4.16 -18.77 -19.25
N ASP A 146 2.96 -18.68 -19.82
CA ASP A 146 1.77 -19.36 -19.29
C ASP A 146 1.94 -20.89 -19.27
N LEU A 147 1.77 -21.49 -18.08
CA LEU A 147 1.84 -22.94 -17.87
C LEU A 147 0.48 -23.58 -17.56
N SER A 148 -0.62 -22.84 -17.69
CA SER A 148 -2.00 -23.29 -17.42
C SER A 148 -2.48 -24.44 -18.30
N THR A 149 -1.86 -24.63 -19.46
CA THR A 149 -2.29 -25.62 -20.47
C THR A 149 -1.15 -26.51 -20.96
N VAL A 150 0.01 -26.51 -20.31
CA VAL A 150 1.16 -27.31 -20.80
C VAL A 150 0.86 -28.81 -20.66
N PRO A 151 1.03 -29.62 -21.74
CA PRO A 151 0.54 -31.01 -21.80
C PRO A 151 1.07 -31.96 -20.71
N ASN A 152 2.26 -31.66 -20.17
CA ASN A 152 2.94 -32.56 -19.25
C ASN A 152 2.57 -32.28 -17.79
N PHE A 153 2.32 -31.02 -17.45
CA PHE A 153 2.07 -30.59 -16.08
C PHE A 153 1.54 -29.14 -16.03
N ALA A 154 0.22 -28.99 -16.03
CA ALA A 154 -0.45 -27.71 -15.90
C ALA A 154 -0.85 -27.42 -14.44
N PHE A 155 -0.83 -26.14 -14.08
CA PHE A 155 -1.31 -25.61 -12.80
C PHE A 155 -1.73 -24.15 -13.00
N LEU A 156 -2.39 -23.54 -12.01
CA LEU A 156 -2.99 -22.21 -12.13
C LEU A 156 -2.70 -21.27 -10.95
N THR A 157 -2.08 -21.77 -9.89
CA THR A 157 -1.81 -20.98 -8.69
C THR A 157 -0.31 -20.88 -8.45
N ASP A 158 0.11 -19.90 -7.66
CA ASP A 158 1.48 -19.77 -7.16
C ASP A 158 1.69 -20.48 -5.81
N ILE A 159 2.68 -20.05 -5.02
CA ILE A 159 3.02 -20.64 -3.72
C ILE A 159 2.02 -20.30 -2.62
N ASP A 160 1.37 -19.14 -2.69
CA ASP A 160 0.38 -18.67 -1.72
C ASP A 160 -1.06 -19.04 -2.11
N GLY A 161 -1.21 -19.64 -3.30
CA GLY A 161 -2.49 -20.07 -3.82
C GLY A 161 -3.20 -19.00 -4.65
N GLN A 162 -2.54 -17.88 -4.93
CA GLN A 162 -3.07 -16.81 -5.78
C GLN A 162 -3.12 -17.30 -7.22
N THR A 163 -4.14 -16.86 -7.96
CA THR A 163 -4.33 -17.29 -9.35
C THR A 163 -3.34 -16.57 -10.25
N ARG A 164 -2.65 -17.33 -11.09
CA ARG A 164 -1.79 -16.81 -12.15
C ARG A 164 -2.65 -16.46 -13.37
N THR A 165 -2.73 -15.17 -13.70
CA THR A 165 -3.52 -14.66 -14.82
C THR A 165 -2.65 -13.90 -15.81
N GLY A 166 -2.95 -14.00 -17.11
CA GLY A 166 -2.17 -13.29 -18.14
C GLY A 166 -0.75 -13.82 -18.30
N SER A 167 0.23 -12.90 -18.37
CA SER A 167 1.65 -13.26 -18.45
C SER A 167 2.15 -13.55 -17.05
N TRP A 168 2.64 -14.76 -16.81
CA TRP A 168 3.03 -15.17 -15.46
C TRP A 168 4.34 -14.51 -15.03
N ASP A 169 4.52 -14.34 -13.73
CA ASP A 169 5.82 -14.03 -13.15
C ASP A 169 6.79 -15.22 -13.24
N ILE A 170 8.07 -14.91 -13.44
CA ILE A 170 9.16 -15.89 -13.27
C ILE A 170 9.38 -16.05 -11.76
N GLY A 171 9.39 -17.28 -11.25
CA GLY A 171 9.60 -17.58 -9.83
C GLY A 171 8.42 -18.31 -9.20
N ALA A 172 8.53 -18.62 -7.91
CA ALA A 172 7.49 -19.33 -7.15
C ALA A 172 6.21 -18.51 -6.90
N ASP A 173 6.37 -17.20 -6.86
CA ASP A 173 5.36 -16.21 -6.51
C ASP A 173 4.72 -15.57 -7.76
N GLU A 174 3.52 -15.01 -7.64
CA GLU A 174 2.84 -14.21 -8.67
C GLU A 174 2.37 -12.88 -8.06
N THR A 175 3.05 -11.80 -8.42
CA THR A 175 2.71 -10.46 -7.96
C THR A 175 1.35 -10.02 -8.45
N GLU A 176 0.66 -9.32 -7.57
CA GLU A 176 -0.63 -8.71 -7.85
C GLU A 176 -0.54 -7.63 -8.94
N ASN A 177 -1.61 -7.53 -9.72
CA ASN A 177 -1.82 -6.42 -10.64
C ASN A 177 -2.47 -5.24 -9.89
N ASN A 178 -2.00 -4.03 -10.15
CA ASN A 178 -2.62 -2.84 -9.59
C ASN A 178 -3.64 -2.29 -10.59
N VAL A 179 -4.89 -2.10 -10.13
CA VAL A 179 -5.93 -1.38 -10.88
C VAL A 179 -6.19 -0.03 -10.22
N PHE A 180 -6.50 0.98 -11.04
CA PHE A 180 -6.67 2.36 -10.60
C PHE A 180 -7.97 2.92 -11.18
N TYR A 181 -8.89 3.35 -10.33
CA TYR A 181 -10.13 3.99 -10.76
C TYR A 181 -10.33 5.31 -10.02
N SER A 182 -10.12 6.43 -10.72
CA SER A 182 -10.21 7.74 -10.08
C SER A 182 -11.64 8.16 -9.77
N VAL A 183 -11.76 8.92 -8.69
CA VAL A 183 -12.97 9.60 -8.26
C VAL A 183 -12.74 11.10 -8.30
N GLY A 184 -13.63 11.84 -8.96
CA GLY A 184 -13.79 13.29 -8.77
C GLY A 184 -15.26 13.62 -8.66
N GLN A 185 -15.64 14.88 -8.40
CA GLN A 185 -17.07 15.24 -8.28
C GLN A 185 -17.77 15.39 -9.65
N ASN A 186 -17.05 15.13 -10.74
CA ASN A 186 -17.58 15.04 -12.10
C ASN A 186 -16.67 14.16 -12.98
N THR A 187 -17.09 13.92 -14.22
CA THR A 187 -16.32 13.17 -15.24
C THR A 187 -16.01 14.05 -16.45
N ASN A 188 -15.74 15.33 -16.22
CA ASN A 188 -15.37 16.25 -17.30
C ASN A 188 -14.03 15.86 -17.93
N ASP A 189 -13.83 16.31 -19.17
CA ASP A 189 -12.62 16.01 -19.92
C ASP A 189 -11.45 16.91 -19.50
N HIS A 190 -10.37 16.28 -19.03
CA HIS A 190 -9.11 16.87 -18.57
C HIS A 190 -8.10 17.06 -19.69
N LYS A 191 -8.35 16.54 -20.90
CA LYS A 191 -7.34 16.59 -21.97
C LYS A 191 -7.03 18.03 -22.37
N THR A 192 -5.75 18.33 -22.47
CA THR A 192 -5.24 19.61 -22.96
C THR A 192 -5.13 19.55 -24.48
N GLY A 193 -5.78 20.46 -25.19
CA GLY A 193 -5.69 20.58 -26.64
C GLY A 193 -6.43 19.46 -27.40
N THR A 194 -5.83 18.99 -28.48
CA THR A 194 -6.33 17.87 -29.31
C THR A 194 -5.21 16.83 -29.50
N PRO A 195 -4.77 16.17 -28.42
CA PRO A 195 -3.59 15.34 -28.47
C PRO A 195 -3.88 14.03 -29.21
N SER A 196 -2.84 13.55 -29.88
CA SER A 196 -2.69 12.12 -30.20
C SER A 196 -1.96 11.39 -29.07
N VAL A 197 -2.10 10.06 -29.04
CA VAL A 197 -1.44 9.17 -28.08
C VAL A 197 -0.80 7.97 -28.79
N THR A 198 0.38 7.58 -28.31
CA THR A 198 1.03 6.29 -28.60
C THR A 198 1.14 5.49 -27.31
N ILE A 199 0.67 4.24 -27.32
CA ILE A 199 0.71 3.32 -26.18
C ILE A 199 1.53 2.09 -26.59
N SER A 200 2.58 1.77 -25.82
CA SER A 200 3.40 0.57 -25.98
C SER A 200 3.72 -0.04 -24.62
N GLY A 201 3.36 -1.32 -24.43
CA GLY A 201 3.27 -1.89 -23.08
C GLY A 201 2.36 -1.03 -22.19
N THR A 202 2.87 -0.59 -21.04
CA THR A 202 2.18 0.33 -20.13
C THR A 202 2.52 1.80 -20.39
N THR A 203 3.47 2.12 -21.27
CA THR A 203 3.90 3.50 -21.50
C THR A 203 2.95 4.24 -22.44
N VAL A 204 2.48 5.40 -22.02
CA VAL A 204 1.63 6.33 -22.75
C VAL A 204 2.42 7.57 -23.10
N THR A 205 2.52 7.90 -24.39
CA THR A 205 3.15 9.15 -24.86
C THR A 205 2.12 10.00 -25.60
N PHE A 206 1.84 11.19 -25.08
CA PHE A 206 0.99 12.19 -25.72
C PHE A 206 1.81 13.09 -26.64
N SER A 207 1.22 13.55 -27.75
CA SER A 207 1.86 14.54 -28.63
C SER A 207 1.91 15.95 -28.05
N GLU A 208 1.13 16.23 -27.01
CA GLU A 208 1.09 17.52 -26.30
C GLU A 208 1.03 17.29 -24.79
N ALA A 209 1.59 18.22 -24.01
CA ALA A 209 1.61 18.14 -22.56
C ALA A 209 0.18 18.22 -21.98
N GLN A 210 -0.17 17.25 -21.14
CA GLN A 210 -1.44 17.21 -20.41
C GLN A 210 -1.25 17.85 -19.02
N THR A 211 -1.99 18.92 -18.75
CA THR A 211 -1.66 19.87 -17.65
C THR A 211 -2.81 20.17 -16.69
N ALA A 212 -3.96 19.53 -16.84
CA ALA A 212 -5.06 19.68 -15.89
C ALA A 212 -4.58 19.30 -14.47
N ALA A 213 -4.90 20.15 -13.49
CA ALA A 213 -4.38 20.03 -12.11
C ALA A 213 -4.84 18.73 -11.44
N ASN A 214 -6.09 18.36 -11.66
CA ASN A 214 -6.78 17.18 -11.18
C ASN A 214 -6.61 15.95 -12.09
N MET A 215 -5.72 15.99 -13.09
CA MET A 215 -5.38 14.80 -13.88
C MET A 215 -4.27 14.00 -13.20
N GLY A 216 -4.48 12.70 -13.06
CA GLY A 216 -3.50 11.79 -12.49
C GLY A 216 -3.89 10.31 -12.58
N VAL A 217 -3.25 9.50 -11.75
CA VAL A 217 -3.57 8.07 -11.57
C VAL A 217 -5.06 7.80 -11.42
N GLY A 218 -5.55 6.75 -12.07
CA GLY A 218 -6.95 6.34 -12.11
C GLY A 218 -7.78 6.98 -13.22
N ASP A 219 -7.33 8.08 -13.83
CA ASP A 219 -8.06 8.70 -14.95
C ASP A 219 -8.09 7.80 -16.18
N VAL A 220 -9.23 7.82 -16.86
CA VAL A 220 -9.52 7.03 -18.05
C VAL A 220 -9.08 7.80 -19.28
N ILE A 221 -8.12 7.25 -20.02
CA ILE A 221 -7.80 7.70 -21.36
C ILE A 221 -8.69 6.90 -22.32
N ASP A 222 -9.64 7.58 -22.94
CA ASP A 222 -10.44 7.08 -24.05
C ASP A 222 -9.76 7.50 -25.36
N TYR A 223 -9.42 6.55 -26.21
CA TYR A 223 -8.65 6.79 -27.43
C TYR A 223 -9.16 5.97 -28.60
N ASP A 224 -8.75 6.40 -29.80
CA ASP A 224 -9.05 5.81 -31.10
C ASP A 224 -10.53 5.78 -31.51
N SER A 225 -10.82 5.26 -32.71
CA SER A 225 -12.18 5.23 -33.26
C SER A 225 -13.10 4.19 -32.63
N ASP A 226 -12.53 3.21 -31.91
CA ASP A 226 -13.26 2.13 -31.24
C ASP A 226 -13.56 2.47 -29.76
N ASN A 227 -13.09 3.63 -29.28
CA ASN A 227 -13.18 4.08 -27.88
C ASN A 227 -12.53 3.07 -26.93
N LYS A 228 -11.30 2.66 -27.25
CA LYS A 228 -10.50 1.83 -26.35
C LYS A 228 -10.15 2.65 -25.10
N LYS A 229 -10.00 1.94 -23.98
CA LYS A 229 -9.78 2.56 -22.67
C LYS A 229 -8.57 1.99 -21.97
N CYS A 230 -7.87 2.85 -21.27
CA CYS A 230 -6.85 2.50 -20.30
C CYS A 230 -6.88 3.50 -19.14
N TYR A 231 -6.33 3.11 -18.00
CA TYR A 231 -6.39 3.84 -16.74
C TYR A 231 -4.99 4.24 -16.34
N ILE A 232 -4.75 5.52 -16.07
CA ILE A 232 -3.43 6.03 -15.71
C ILE A 232 -2.95 5.31 -14.44
N SER A 233 -1.76 4.72 -14.49
CA SER A 233 -1.13 4.00 -13.38
C SER A 233 0.11 4.70 -12.84
N GLY A 234 0.56 5.76 -13.53
CA GLY A 234 1.65 6.60 -13.03
C GLY A 234 2.03 7.71 -14.01
N LYS A 235 2.92 8.58 -13.55
CA LYS A 235 3.43 9.74 -14.26
C LYS A 235 4.94 9.65 -14.40
N THR A 236 5.46 10.11 -15.54
CA THR A 236 6.89 10.34 -15.73
C THR A 236 7.15 11.80 -16.12
N SER A 237 6.26 12.39 -16.93
CA SER A 237 6.24 13.81 -17.28
C SER A 237 4.83 14.18 -17.76
N THR A 238 4.57 15.46 -18.03
CA THR A 238 3.27 15.88 -18.57
C THR A 238 2.97 15.33 -19.98
N THR A 239 3.97 14.79 -20.69
CA THR A 239 3.80 14.12 -22.00
C THR A 239 3.96 12.59 -21.95
N VAL A 240 4.46 12.04 -20.84
CA VAL A 240 4.74 10.61 -20.69
C VAL A 240 4.15 10.12 -19.38
N TRP A 241 3.20 9.21 -19.49
CA TRP A 241 2.48 8.59 -18.39
C TRP A 241 2.56 7.07 -18.52
N SER A 242 2.10 6.36 -17.51
CA SER A 242 1.86 4.92 -17.57
C SER A 242 0.37 4.65 -17.45
N CYS A 243 -0.12 3.57 -18.06
CA CYS A 243 -1.49 3.11 -17.88
C CYS A 243 -1.59 1.57 -17.89
N VAL A 244 -2.73 1.09 -17.41
CA VAL A 244 -3.13 -0.31 -17.41
C VAL A 244 -4.53 -0.48 -17.98
N SER A 245 -4.91 -1.70 -18.33
CA SER A 245 -6.29 -2.05 -18.66
C SER A 245 -7.19 -1.96 -17.42
N ALA A 246 -8.51 -2.14 -17.60
CA ALA A 246 -9.45 -2.23 -16.49
C ALA A 246 -9.16 -3.41 -15.53
N THR A 247 -8.31 -4.35 -15.91
CA THR A 247 -7.95 -5.51 -15.07
C THR A 247 -6.47 -5.50 -14.69
N GLY A 248 -5.78 -4.36 -14.86
CA GLY A 248 -4.39 -4.18 -14.41
C GLY A 248 -3.35 -4.79 -15.34
N THR A 249 -3.77 -5.32 -16.49
CA THR A 249 -2.88 -5.88 -17.53
C THR A 249 -2.44 -4.80 -18.53
N ASN A 250 -1.61 -5.16 -19.51
CA ASN A 250 -1.24 -4.22 -20.56
C ASN A 250 -2.47 -3.71 -21.33
N PRO A 251 -2.58 -2.39 -21.58
CA PRO A 251 -3.59 -1.83 -22.46
C PRO A 251 -3.40 -2.29 -23.92
N THR A 252 -4.40 -2.02 -24.76
CA THR A 252 -4.25 -2.25 -26.21
C THR A 252 -3.27 -1.23 -26.80
N GLU A 253 -2.24 -1.72 -27.51
CA GLU A 253 -1.24 -0.84 -28.13
C GLU A 253 -1.84 -0.02 -29.28
N VAL A 254 -1.32 1.20 -29.44
CA VAL A 254 -1.72 2.11 -30.51
C VAL A 254 -0.59 3.07 -30.86
N THR A 255 -0.59 3.58 -32.08
CA THR A 255 0.37 4.60 -32.53
C THR A 255 -0.39 5.79 -33.11
N ASP A 256 -0.08 6.99 -32.62
CA ASP A 256 -0.62 8.27 -33.08
C ASP A 256 -2.16 8.31 -33.20
N ALA A 257 -2.89 7.61 -32.33
CA ALA A 257 -4.35 7.67 -32.31
C ALA A 257 -4.85 8.95 -31.64
N ALA A 258 -6.04 9.41 -32.03
CA ALA A 258 -6.69 10.52 -31.35
C ALA A 258 -7.06 10.14 -29.91
N VAL A 259 -6.87 11.08 -28.97
CA VAL A 259 -7.45 10.99 -27.63
C VAL A 259 -8.85 11.60 -27.67
N ASN A 260 -9.85 10.80 -27.36
CA ASN A 260 -11.25 11.21 -27.33
C ASN A 260 -11.53 12.03 -26.06
N SER A 261 -11.09 11.53 -24.91
CA SER A 261 -11.20 12.18 -23.61
C SER A 261 -10.20 11.64 -22.59
N ILE A 262 -9.90 12.44 -21.57
CA ILE A 262 -9.25 12.00 -20.33
C ILE A 262 -10.20 12.39 -19.19
N THR A 263 -10.77 11.44 -18.45
CA THR A 263 -11.79 11.74 -17.42
C THR A 263 -11.55 10.96 -16.15
N HIS A 264 -12.13 11.40 -15.04
CA HIS A 264 -12.29 10.52 -13.89
C HIS A 264 -13.10 9.26 -14.24
N ALA A 265 -12.82 8.15 -13.55
CA ALA A 265 -13.58 6.90 -13.76
C ALA A 265 -14.98 6.98 -13.14
N PHE A 266 -15.12 7.67 -12.00
CA PHE A 266 -16.36 7.81 -11.25
C PHE A 266 -16.53 9.25 -10.72
N ASP A 267 -17.79 9.65 -10.49
CA ASP A 267 -18.19 10.98 -10.02
C ASP A 267 -18.43 11.08 -8.49
N SER A 268 -18.24 9.97 -7.77
CA SER A 268 -18.25 9.93 -6.30
C SER A 268 -17.58 8.65 -5.79
N LEU A 269 -17.18 8.64 -4.51
CA LEU A 269 -16.58 7.44 -3.91
C LEU A 269 -17.60 6.32 -3.77
N SER A 270 -18.86 6.65 -3.48
CA SER A 270 -19.95 5.67 -3.47
C SER A 270 -20.21 5.06 -4.85
N ALA A 271 -20.02 5.83 -5.93
CA ALA A 271 -20.14 5.33 -7.29
C ALA A 271 -18.96 4.41 -7.66
N ALA A 272 -17.75 4.73 -7.22
CA ALA A 272 -16.58 3.88 -7.40
C ALA A 272 -16.72 2.55 -6.65
N GLU A 273 -17.19 2.57 -5.40
CA GLU A 273 -17.42 1.37 -4.60
C GLU A 273 -18.37 0.39 -5.31
N ALA A 274 -19.50 0.89 -5.83
CA ALA A 274 -20.49 0.08 -6.53
C ALA A 274 -20.05 -0.31 -7.96
N GLY A 275 -19.25 0.52 -8.62
CA GLY A 275 -18.90 0.39 -10.04
C GLY A 275 -17.62 -0.39 -10.32
N ALA A 276 -16.63 -0.34 -9.42
CA ALA A 276 -15.33 -0.99 -9.61
C ALA A 276 -15.41 -2.50 -9.91
N PRO A 277 -16.32 -3.30 -9.30
CA PRO A 277 -16.42 -4.72 -9.63
C PRO A 277 -16.87 -4.97 -11.07
N THR A 278 -17.62 -4.04 -11.66
CA THR A 278 -18.05 -4.14 -13.07
C THR A 278 -16.90 -3.88 -14.02
N LEU A 279 -16.04 -2.90 -13.71
CA LEU A 279 -14.83 -2.63 -14.51
C LEU A 279 -13.83 -3.78 -14.41
N LEU A 280 -13.63 -4.30 -13.20
CA LEU A 280 -12.72 -5.41 -12.94
C LEU A 280 -13.25 -6.75 -13.47
N GLY A 281 -14.58 -6.92 -13.50
CA GLY A 281 -15.24 -8.21 -13.76
C GLY A 281 -15.20 -9.17 -12.56
N ALA A 282 -14.84 -8.69 -11.37
CA ALA A 282 -14.74 -9.46 -10.14
C ALA A 282 -14.92 -8.56 -8.91
N SER A 283 -15.41 -9.15 -7.80
CA SER A 283 -15.35 -8.54 -6.46
C SER A 283 -14.43 -9.31 -5.51
N ASP A 284 -13.99 -10.51 -5.91
CA ASP A 284 -12.95 -11.27 -5.21
C ASP A 284 -11.58 -10.85 -5.73
N LEU A 285 -10.93 -9.94 -5.01
CA LEU A 285 -9.62 -9.39 -5.36
C LEU A 285 -8.50 -10.41 -5.20
N THR A 286 -8.67 -11.39 -4.31
CA THR A 286 -7.69 -12.47 -4.09
C THR A 286 -7.67 -13.44 -5.27
N SER A 287 -8.84 -13.87 -5.72
CA SER A 287 -8.96 -14.73 -6.91
C SER A 287 -8.58 -13.99 -8.19
N ALA A 288 -8.88 -12.69 -8.29
CA ALA A 288 -8.46 -11.86 -9.41
C ALA A 288 -6.96 -11.48 -9.36
N ASN A 289 -6.29 -11.71 -8.23
CA ASN A 289 -4.94 -11.27 -7.91
C ASN A 289 -4.69 -9.78 -8.22
N VAL A 290 -5.53 -8.90 -7.65
CA VAL A 290 -5.40 -7.45 -7.84
C VAL A 290 -5.37 -6.66 -6.53
N VAL A 291 -4.78 -5.47 -6.56
CA VAL A 291 -4.98 -4.40 -5.58
C VAL A 291 -5.84 -3.32 -6.22
N LEU A 292 -6.91 -2.94 -5.52
CA LEU A 292 -7.85 -1.92 -5.96
C LEU A 292 -7.45 -0.55 -5.40
N ASN A 293 -6.93 0.32 -6.26
CA ASN A 293 -6.59 1.69 -5.92
C ASN A 293 -7.70 2.66 -6.37
N ILE A 294 -8.25 3.43 -5.44
CA ILE A 294 -9.26 4.46 -5.67
C ILE A 294 -8.64 5.83 -5.30
N PRO A 295 -7.96 6.48 -6.24
CA PRO A 295 -7.45 7.84 -6.05
C PRO A 295 -8.58 8.88 -6.12
N CYS A 296 -8.66 9.77 -5.13
CA CYS A 296 -9.71 10.77 -4.99
C CYS A 296 -9.19 12.19 -5.29
N TYR A 297 -9.93 12.92 -6.12
CA TYR A 297 -9.59 14.22 -6.69
C TYR A 297 -10.63 15.28 -6.37
N TYR A 298 -10.18 16.49 -6.05
CA TYR A 298 -11.06 17.64 -5.94
C TYR A 298 -11.31 18.27 -7.29
N ASP A 299 -12.59 18.45 -7.63
CA ASP A 299 -12.98 19.17 -8.85
C ASP A 299 -13.79 20.42 -8.55
N SER A 300 -14.94 20.24 -7.89
CA SER A 300 -15.98 21.27 -7.83
C SER A 300 -16.62 21.42 -6.46
N GLY A 301 -16.35 20.53 -5.51
CA GLY A 301 -17.00 20.55 -4.21
C GLY A 301 -16.78 19.28 -3.40
N PRO A 302 -17.52 19.11 -2.29
CA PRO A 302 -17.46 17.88 -1.50
C PRO A 302 -18.21 16.72 -2.17
N ASP A 303 -17.78 15.49 -1.87
CA ASP A 303 -18.66 14.34 -1.96
C ASP A 303 -19.62 14.33 -0.75
N THR A 304 -20.92 14.23 -1.00
CA THR A 304 -21.95 14.33 0.05
C THR A 304 -22.65 13.00 0.35
N THR A 305 -22.24 11.93 -0.32
CA THR A 305 -22.93 10.64 -0.24
C THR A 305 -22.35 9.80 0.90
N GLU A 306 -23.20 8.99 1.53
CA GLU A 306 -22.71 7.95 2.44
C GLU A 306 -21.88 6.95 1.64
N VAL A 307 -20.75 6.51 2.19
CA VAL A 307 -19.95 5.46 1.59
C VAL A 307 -19.91 4.27 2.54
N THR A 308 -20.22 3.09 2.00
CA THR A 308 -20.06 1.81 2.69
C THR A 308 -19.18 0.94 1.80
N ILE A 309 -18.00 0.54 2.29
CA ILE A 309 -17.11 -0.37 1.57
C ILE A 309 -17.52 -1.80 1.92
N SER A 310 -18.13 -2.50 0.97
CA SER A 310 -18.67 -3.84 1.21
C SER A 310 -18.72 -4.75 -0.02
N GLY A 311 -18.67 -6.07 0.22
CA GLY A 311 -18.94 -7.06 -0.83
C GLY A 311 -17.69 -7.50 -1.61
N TYR A 312 -16.51 -7.10 -1.15
CA TYR A 312 -15.24 -7.56 -1.68
C TYR A 312 -14.68 -8.73 -0.86
N THR A 313 -14.03 -9.68 -1.54
CA THR A 313 -13.11 -10.62 -0.89
C THR A 313 -11.71 -10.06 -1.07
N THR A 314 -11.02 -9.76 0.04
CA THR A 314 -9.70 -9.13 0.07
C THR A 314 -8.69 -10.02 0.81
N GLY A 315 -7.42 -9.66 0.73
CA GLY A 315 -6.34 -10.31 1.49
C GLY A 315 -5.19 -9.34 1.76
N PRO A 316 -4.17 -9.75 2.55
CA PRO A 316 -3.03 -8.90 2.89
C PRO A 316 -2.31 -8.29 1.67
N SER A 317 -2.19 -9.06 0.59
CA SER A 317 -1.60 -8.63 -0.70
C SER A 317 -2.63 -8.10 -1.71
N ASN A 318 -3.92 -8.30 -1.47
CA ASN A 318 -5.02 -7.94 -2.39
C ASN A 318 -6.04 -7.08 -1.65
N TYR A 319 -5.68 -5.81 -1.42
CA TYR A 319 -6.39 -4.87 -0.56
C TYR A 319 -7.05 -3.75 -1.37
N ILE A 320 -7.89 -2.97 -0.70
CA ILE A 320 -8.48 -1.74 -1.23
C ILE A 320 -7.74 -0.54 -0.64
N LYS A 321 -7.22 0.34 -1.48
CA LYS A 321 -6.63 1.63 -1.07
C LYS A 321 -7.48 2.78 -1.59
N ILE A 322 -8.01 3.59 -0.69
CA ILE A 322 -8.73 4.83 -0.99
C ILE A 322 -7.86 5.97 -0.50
N TYR A 323 -7.40 6.84 -1.41
CA TYR A 323 -6.40 7.84 -1.06
C TYR A 323 -6.46 9.10 -1.91
N THR A 324 -5.85 10.17 -1.42
CA THR A 324 -5.55 11.34 -2.25
C THR A 324 -4.14 11.25 -2.83
N PRO A 325 -3.99 11.26 -4.16
CA PRO A 325 -2.69 11.34 -4.82
C PRO A 325 -1.97 12.63 -4.44
N HIS A 326 -0.66 12.57 -4.23
CA HIS A 326 0.10 13.74 -3.78
C HIS A 326 1.47 13.86 -4.43
N ASP A 327 2.06 12.75 -4.90
CA ASP A 327 3.34 12.81 -5.57
C ASP A 327 3.19 13.40 -6.98
N ILE A 328 3.60 14.65 -7.14
CA ILE A 328 3.52 15.38 -8.41
C ILE A 328 4.48 14.84 -9.48
N SER A 329 5.45 14.02 -9.08
CA SER A 329 6.43 13.41 -9.98
C SER A 329 5.93 12.10 -10.57
N SER A 330 5.13 11.34 -9.81
CA SER A 330 4.76 9.96 -10.14
C SER A 330 3.26 9.67 -10.18
N GLU A 331 2.40 10.51 -9.61
CA GLU A 331 0.95 10.23 -9.52
C GLU A 331 0.07 11.27 -10.22
N VAL A 332 0.36 12.57 -10.02
CA VAL A 332 -0.59 13.65 -10.33
C VAL A 332 0.09 14.92 -10.84
N ASN A 333 -0.66 15.86 -11.42
CA ASN A 333 -0.15 17.19 -11.79
C ASN A 333 -0.08 18.18 -10.63
N GLN A 334 -1.01 18.11 -9.68
CA GLN A 334 -1.02 18.88 -8.45
C GLN A 334 -1.50 17.99 -7.30
N SER A 335 -0.84 18.08 -6.15
CA SER A 335 -1.22 17.30 -4.96
C SER A 335 -2.71 17.50 -4.64
N GLN A 336 -3.41 16.38 -4.44
CA GLN A 336 -4.81 16.32 -4.01
C GLN A 336 -4.95 16.10 -2.51
N ARG A 337 -3.84 15.80 -1.83
CA ARG A 337 -3.77 15.70 -0.37
C ARG A 337 -3.72 17.09 0.26
N HIS A 338 -4.27 17.20 1.46
CA HIS A 338 -4.07 18.37 2.31
C HIS A 338 -2.63 18.43 2.81
N GLU A 339 -2.19 19.61 3.26
CA GLU A 339 -0.85 19.83 3.83
C GLU A 339 -1.00 19.97 5.35
N GLY A 340 -1.36 18.88 6.04
CA GLY A 340 -1.53 18.86 7.50
C GLY A 340 -2.64 19.74 8.10
N LYS A 341 -3.39 20.48 7.28
CA LYS A 341 -4.48 21.37 7.70
C LYS A 341 -5.64 21.37 6.71
N TRP A 342 -6.81 21.77 7.19
CA TRP A 342 -8.03 21.78 6.40
C TRP A 342 -7.90 22.67 5.15
N ASP A 343 -8.30 22.14 4.00
CA ASP A 343 -8.29 22.85 2.71
C ASP A 343 -9.57 22.51 1.91
N GLU A 344 -10.39 23.52 1.63
CA GLU A 344 -11.65 23.35 0.88
C GLU A 344 -11.43 23.05 -0.62
N GLU A 345 -10.20 23.22 -1.12
CA GLU A 345 -9.79 22.92 -2.50
C GLU A 345 -9.14 21.53 -2.64
N LYS A 346 -9.30 20.66 -1.63
CA LYS A 346 -8.85 19.26 -1.64
C LYS A 346 -10.02 18.30 -1.48
N TYR A 347 -9.85 17.04 -1.89
CA TYR A 347 -10.95 16.08 -1.89
C TYR A 347 -11.44 15.91 -0.46
N ARG A 348 -12.76 15.96 -0.29
CA ARG A 348 -13.40 15.79 1.01
C ARG A 348 -14.74 15.12 0.89
N ILE A 349 -15.10 14.42 1.95
CA ILE A 349 -16.47 13.95 2.18
C ILE A 349 -17.13 14.88 3.21
N GLU A 350 -18.25 15.49 2.83
CA GLU A 350 -19.04 16.36 3.69
C GLU A 350 -20.44 15.79 3.85
N ARG A 351 -20.69 15.16 5.00
CA ARG A 351 -21.91 14.39 5.24
C ARG A 351 -22.75 15.02 6.34
N ALA A 352 -24.05 15.06 6.13
CA ALA A 352 -25.03 15.42 7.13
C ALA A 352 -25.82 14.18 7.58
N THR A 353 -25.81 13.85 8.87
CA THR A 353 -26.62 12.74 9.39
C THR A 353 -28.08 13.14 9.56
N THR A 354 -28.99 12.29 9.12
CA THR A 354 -30.44 12.43 9.22
C THR A 354 -31.08 11.50 10.25
N SER A 355 -30.33 10.55 10.82
CA SER A 355 -30.81 9.63 11.86
C SER A 355 -29.68 9.15 12.77
N THR A 356 -30.03 8.45 13.85
CA THR A 356 -29.04 7.77 14.71
C THR A 356 -28.33 6.65 13.96
N TYR A 357 -27.08 6.34 14.32
CA TYR A 357 -26.25 5.29 13.69
C TYR A 357 -26.02 5.53 12.20
N GLN A 358 -25.43 6.68 11.86
CA GLN A 358 -25.02 7.00 10.50
C GLN A 358 -23.56 7.39 10.45
N TRP A 359 -22.99 7.27 9.25
CA TRP A 359 -21.57 7.50 9.01
C TRP A 359 -21.30 8.36 7.78
N ALA A 360 -20.08 8.90 7.70
CA ALA A 360 -19.56 9.36 6.42
C ALA A 360 -18.97 8.18 5.62
N LEU A 361 -18.18 7.34 6.29
CA LEU A 361 -17.56 6.14 5.73
C LEU A 361 -17.70 4.95 6.72
N GLU A 362 -18.36 3.89 6.29
CA GLU A 362 -18.34 2.58 6.97
C GLU A 362 -17.52 1.58 6.16
N VAL A 363 -16.68 0.80 6.85
CA VAL A 363 -15.88 -0.25 6.22
C VAL A 363 -16.32 -1.60 6.76
N LEU A 364 -16.93 -2.42 5.91
CA LEU A 364 -17.41 -3.76 6.25
C LEU A 364 -16.49 -4.88 5.75
N ASP A 365 -15.66 -4.58 4.75
CA ASP A 365 -14.65 -5.49 4.20
C ASP A 365 -13.32 -5.38 4.95
N ASP A 366 -12.53 -6.44 4.81
CA ASP A 366 -11.21 -6.56 5.40
C ASP A 366 -10.12 -5.93 4.51
N HIS A 367 -8.92 -5.69 5.03
CA HIS A 367 -7.77 -5.19 4.27
C HIS A 367 -8.11 -3.92 3.46
N VAL A 368 -8.54 -2.88 4.18
CA VAL A 368 -8.83 -1.57 3.57
C VAL A 368 -7.88 -0.53 4.14
N TRP A 369 -7.39 0.36 3.28
CA TRP A 369 -6.54 1.48 3.66
C TRP A 369 -7.13 2.80 3.17
N ILE A 370 -7.43 3.68 4.13
CA ILE A 370 -7.92 5.05 3.92
C ILE A 370 -6.80 6.04 4.23
N ASP A 371 -6.36 6.82 3.24
CA ASP A 371 -5.13 7.63 3.37
C ASP A 371 -5.26 9.06 2.79
N GLY A 372 -4.98 10.09 3.59
CA GLY A 372 -4.86 11.46 3.09
C GLY A 372 -6.18 12.18 2.78
N LEU A 373 -7.32 11.69 3.27
CA LEU A 373 -8.65 12.27 3.00
C LEU A 373 -9.05 13.31 4.06
N GLN A 374 -10.01 14.15 3.69
CA GLN A 374 -10.67 15.07 4.60
C GLN A 374 -12.15 14.74 4.78
N PHE A 375 -12.65 14.94 6.00
CA PHE A 375 -14.04 14.68 6.34
C PHE A 375 -14.64 15.81 7.15
N ILE A 376 -15.87 16.22 6.80
CA ILE A 376 -16.76 16.95 7.70
C ILE A 376 -17.97 16.07 8.00
N LEU A 377 -18.24 15.85 9.27
CA LEU A 377 -19.48 15.24 9.73
C LEU A 377 -20.35 16.30 10.40
N ASN A 378 -21.42 16.70 9.72
CA ASN A 378 -22.47 17.54 10.26
C ASN A 378 -23.51 16.63 10.93
N TYR A 379 -23.61 16.63 12.26
CA TYR A 379 -24.48 15.67 12.95
C TYR A 379 -25.39 16.29 14.01
N SER A 380 -26.61 15.75 14.08
CA SER A 380 -27.65 16.14 15.05
C SER A 380 -28.31 14.92 15.70
N HIS A 381 -27.67 13.76 15.60
CA HIS A 381 -28.20 12.48 16.06
C HIS A 381 -27.11 11.65 16.72
N ASP A 382 -27.50 10.81 17.67
CA ASP A 382 -26.59 9.93 18.39
C ASP A 382 -25.92 8.89 17.50
N ASN A 383 -24.71 8.50 17.91
CA ASN A 383 -23.89 7.50 17.23
C ASN A 383 -23.60 7.87 15.77
N SER A 384 -23.41 9.16 15.51
CA SER A 384 -22.90 9.65 14.23
C SER A 384 -21.38 9.42 14.16
N ARG A 385 -20.86 8.90 13.06
CA ARG A 385 -19.45 8.47 12.96
C ARG A 385 -18.82 8.99 11.68
N THR A 386 -17.58 9.45 11.72
CA THR A 386 -16.92 9.86 10.48
C THR A 386 -16.39 8.63 9.74
N ILE A 387 -15.47 7.90 10.38
CA ILE A 387 -14.98 6.61 9.88
C ILE A 387 -15.27 5.54 10.92
N VAL A 388 -15.89 4.44 10.49
CA VAL A 388 -16.18 3.32 11.38
C VAL A 388 -15.83 1.98 10.75
N ALA A 389 -15.16 1.12 11.54
CA ALA A 389 -15.05 -0.29 11.23
C ALA A 389 -16.39 -0.97 11.56
N GLY A 390 -17.01 -1.57 10.56
CA GLY A 390 -18.30 -2.25 10.69
C GLY A 390 -18.21 -3.58 11.44
N SER A 391 -19.38 -4.20 11.63
CA SER A 391 -19.56 -5.36 12.51
C SER A 391 -19.45 -6.73 11.81
N SER A 392 -18.87 -6.79 10.61
CA SER A 392 -18.72 -8.01 9.80
C SER A 392 -17.27 -8.44 9.54
N ILE A 393 -16.30 -7.65 10.02
CA ILE A 393 -14.87 -7.90 9.87
C ILE A 393 -14.49 -9.14 10.71
N SER A 394 -13.91 -10.16 10.06
CA SER A 394 -13.61 -11.44 10.71
C SER A 394 -12.37 -11.36 11.63
N ALA A 395 -12.32 -12.23 12.65
CA ALA A 395 -11.40 -12.10 13.79
C ALA A 395 -9.93 -12.49 13.52
N GLU A 396 -9.62 -13.23 12.46
CA GLU A 396 -8.37 -14.01 12.45
C GLU A 396 -7.19 -13.33 11.73
N GLU A 397 -7.38 -12.53 10.66
CA GLU A 397 -6.23 -11.86 9.98
C GLU A 397 -6.53 -10.46 9.39
N ASN A 398 -7.61 -9.81 9.80
CA ASN A 398 -8.14 -8.64 9.10
C ASN A 398 -7.75 -7.30 9.72
N TYR A 399 -7.34 -6.32 8.90
CA TYR A 399 -7.05 -4.95 9.34
C TYR A 399 -7.77 -3.86 8.54
N LEU A 400 -8.05 -2.75 9.22
CA LEU A 400 -8.38 -1.44 8.63
C LEU A 400 -7.26 -0.45 8.96
N LYS A 401 -6.66 0.14 7.92
CA LYS A 401 -5.64 1.19 8.03
C LYS A 401 -6.26 2.56 7.75
N ILE A 402 -6.01 3.53 8.61
CA ILE A 402 -6.54 4.90 8.50
C ILE A 402 -5.39 5.87 8.78
N SER A 403 -4.88 6.55 7.75
CA SER A 403 -3.68 7.37 7.90
C SER A 403 -3.78 8.75 7.29
N ASN A 404 -3.07 9.71 7.90
CA ASN A 404 -2.89 11.03 7.34
C ASN A 404 -4.21 11.74 7.02
N ASN A 405 -5.30 11.47 7.74
CA ASN A 405 -6.62 12.07 7.44
C ASN A 405 -6.91 13.26 8.37
N ILE A 406 -7.74 14.18 7.88
CA ILE A 406 -8.31 15.26 8.70
C ILE A 406 -9.80 15.02 8.91
N LEU A 407 -10.22 14.95 10.16
CA LEU A 407 -11.60 14.67 10.57
C LEU A 407 -12.16 15.84 11.37
N LYS A 408 -13.21 16.47 10.83
CA LYS A 408 -13.91 17.59 11.45
C LYS A 408 -15.32 17.19 11.87
N GLY A 409 -15.57 17.19 13.17
CA GLY A 409 -16.91 17.14 13.74
C GLY A 409 -17.58 18.51 13.67
N ASN A 410 -18.88 18.51 13.37
CA ASN A 410 -19.73 19.68 13.49
C ASN A 410 -21.09 19.27 14.05
N THR A 411 -21.24 19.37 15.38
CA THR A 411 -22.50 19.09 16.05
C THR A 411 -23.51 20.22 15.83
N LEU A 412 -24.70 19.90 15.35
CA LEU A 412 -25.77 20.87 15.05
C LEU A 412 -26.80 21.03 16.20
N THR A 413 -26.74 20.16 17.22
CA THR A 413 -27.65 20.13 18.38
C THR A 413 -26.89 19.70 19.65
N ASN A 414 -27.42 19.98 20.84
CA ASN A 414 -26.81 19.49 22.09
C ASN A 414 -27.21 18.04 22.38
N ASP A 415 -26.49 17.39 23.29
CA ASP A 415 -26.77 16.04 23.82
C ASP A 415 -26.75 14.94 22.76
N VAL A 416 -25.87 15.05 21.75
CA VAL A 416 -25.69 14.02 20.72
C VAL A 416 -24.23 13.58 20.61
N ILE A 417 -24.03 12.26 20.55
CA ILE A 417 -22.69 11.67 20.49
C ILE A 417 -22.26 11.45 19.04
N GLY A 418 -21.26 12.23 18.60
CA GLY A 418 -20.50 11.99 17.37
C GLY A 418 -19.13 11.39 17.64
N SER A 419 -18.55 10.71 16.65
CA SER A 419 -17.17 10.24 16.75
C SER A 419 -16.39 10.37 15.43
N GLY A 420 -15.08 10.62 15.53
CA GLY A 420 -14.17 10.68 14.39
C GLY A 420 -13.85 9.30 13.84
N ILE A 421 -12.81 8.67 14.36
CA ILE A 421 -12.44 7.28 14.05
C ILE A 421 -12.97 6.39 15.16
N ARG A 422 -13.73 5.36 14.77
CA ARG A 422 -14.30 4.40 15.72
C ARG A 422 -13.98 2.96 15.31
N SER A 423 -13.34 2.21 16.21
CA SER A 423 -13.22 0.76 16.07
C SER A 423 -14.59 0.09 16.17
N SER A 424 -14.71 -1.14 15.66
CA SER A 424 -15.89 -1.96 15.93
C SER A 424 -15.88 -2.43 17.38
N ALA A 425 -17.07 -2.77 17.89
CA ALA A 425 -17.18 -3.51 19.13
C ALA A 425 -16.72 -4.97 18.95
N GLN A 426 -16.73 -5.50 17.73
CA GLN A 426 -16.29 -6.86 17.43
C GLN A 426 -14.77 -6.97 17.31
N THR A 427 -14.28 -8.17 16.98
CA THR A 427 -12.85 -8.47 16.83
C THR A 427 -12.30 -7.92 15.53
N ASN A 428 -11.76 -6.70 15.57
CA ASN A 428 -11.16 -6.06 14.42
C ASN A 428 -9.75 -5.58 14.78
N LYS A 429 -8.83 -5.58 13.80
CA LYS A 429 -7.57 -4.83 13.91
C LYS A 429 -7.76 -3.48 13.22
N ILE A 430 -7.57 -2.39 13.96
CA ILE A 430 -7.66 -1.04 13.40
C ILE A 430 -6.36 -0.30 13.71
N TYR A 431 -5.75 0.22 12.66
CA TYR A 431 -4.48 0.92 12.72
C TYR A 431 -4.72 2.35 12.25
N ALA A 432 -4.59 3.31 13.15
CA ALA A 432 -4.80 4.72 12.85
C ALA A 432 -3.56 5.56 13.19
N TRP A 433 -2.97 6.23 12.21
CA TRP A 433 -1.80 7.07 12.46
C TRP A 433 -1.78 8.38 11.68
N ASN A 434 -1.08 9.38 12.21
CA ASN A 434 -0.98 10.71 11.61
C ASN A 434 -2.33 11.36 11.28
N ASN A 435 -3.41 11.00 12.00
CA ASN A 435 -4.71 11.62 11.77
C ASN A 435 -4.89 12.83 12.70
N ILE A 436 -5.58 13.85 12.21
CA ILE A 436 -6.00 15.01 12.98
C ILE A 436 -7.52 14.95 13.12
N ALA A 437 -8.02 14.97 14.36
CA ALA A 437 -9.46 14.98 14.62
C ALA A 437 -9.85 16.10 15.59
N TYR A 438 -10.81 16.94 15.18
CA TYR A 438 -11.27 18.09 15.97
C TYR A 438 -12.76 18.38 15.77
N GLY A 439 -13.35 19.12 16.71
CA GLY A 439 -14.74 19.59 16.62
C GLY A 439 -15.81 18.56 16.99
N TYR A 440 -15.44 17.38 17.50
CA TYR A 440 -16.39 16.41 18.06
C TYR A 440 -16.80 16.84 19.47
N ARG A 441 -17.64 17.88 19.51
CA ARG A 441 -18.07 18.58 20.72
C ARG A 441 -19.44 19.21 20.44
N ASP A 442 -20.37 19.08 21.37
CA ASP A 442 -21.62 19.85 21.38
C ASP A 442 -21.46 21.21 22.08
N ALA A 443 -22.48 22.08 22.07
CA ALA A 443 -22.32 23.44 22.60
C ALA A 443 -22.03 23.48 24.11
N ASP A 444 -22.45 22.44 24.84
CA ASP A 444 -22.23 22.32 26.28
C ASP A 444 -20.88 21.66 26.64
N GLY A 445 -20.15 21.14 25.64
CA GLY A 445 -18.82 20.57 25.86
C GLY A 445 -18.84 19.25 26.60
N THR A 446 -19.81 18.37 26.30
CA THR A 446 -19.99 17.13 27.09
C THR A 446 -20.09 15.88 26.24
N HIS A 447 -20.34 16.01 24.93
CA HIS A 447 -20.53 14.88 24.04
C HIS A 447 -19.66 14.97 22.79
N GLY A 448 -19.05 13.85 22.41
CA GLY A 448 -18.26 13.70 21.19
C GLY A 448 -16.86 13.16 21.44
N VAL A 449 -16.37 12.31 20.55
CA VAL A 449 -15.08 11.62 20.71
C VAL A 449 -14.27 11.67 19.41
N ALA A 450 -13.04 12.17 19.44
CA ALA A 450 -12.18 12.14 18.24
C ALA A 450 -11.78 10.71 17.85
N PHE A 451 -11.22 9.94 18.79
CA PHE A 451 -10.76 8.57 18.59
C PHE A 451 -11.41 7.62 19.60
N TYR A 452 -12.20 6.67 19.10
CA TYR A 452 -13.04 5.79 19.92
C TYR A 452 -12.66 4.32 19.74
N VAL A 453 -12.12 3.72 20.79
CA VAL A 453 -11.90 2.26 20.90
C VAL A 453 -13.14 1.62 21.53
N ALA A 454 -13.92 0.91 20.73
CA ALA A 454 -15.25 0.43 21.11
C ALA A 454 -15.31 -0.91 21.84
N GLY A 455 -14.15 -1.51 22.17
CA GLY A 455 -13.97 -2.90 22.59
C GLY A 455 -15.16 -3.61 23.23
N SER A 456 -15.54 -4.78 22.69
CA SER A 456 -16.43 -5.73 23.39
C SER A 456 -15.81 -7.11 23.63
N THR A 457 -14.57 -7.34 23.19
CA THR A 457 -13.83 -8.60 23.38
C THR A 457 -12.32 -8.36 23.54
N ALA A 458 -11.61 -9.32 24.14
CA ALA A 458 -10.17 -9.28 24.37
C ALA A 458 -9.29 -9.45 23.11
N ASN A 459 -9.90 -9.68 21.94
CA ASN A 459 -9.19 -9.89 20.67
C ASN A 459 -9.28 -8.67 19.74
N ASN A 460 -9.83 -7.54 20.20
CA ASN A 460 -9.79 -6.28 19.48
C ASN A 460 -8.37 -5.69 19.58
N GLU A 461 -7.77 -5.25 18.48
CA GLU A 461 -6.45 -4.63 18.46
C GLU A 461 -6.56 -3.25 17.82
N ALA A 462 -6.65 -2.20 18.65
CA ALA A 462 -6.73 -0.82 18.17
C ALA A 462 -5.38 -0.12 18.41
N VAL A 463 -4.61 0.08 17.35
CA VAL A 463 -3.28 0.71 17.43
C VAL A 463 -3.37 2.12 16.88
N TYR A 464 -3.35 3.10 17.77
CA TYR A 464 -3.47 4.52 17.41
C TYR A 464 -2.14 5.22 17.71
N TYR A 465 -1.40 5.59 16.67
CA TYR A 465 -0.06 6.18 16.80
C TYR A 465 0.04 7.58 16.19
N ASN A 466 0.74 8.51 16.84
CA ASN A 466 1.02 9.83 16.24
C ASN A 466 -0.24 10.55 15.73
N ASN A 467 -1.37 10.48 16.44
CA ASN A 467 -2.57 11.22 16.08
C ASN A 467 -2.68 12.50 16.92
N THR A 468 -3.35 13.52 16.38
CA THR A 468 -3.67 14.77 17.10
C THR A 468 -5.18 14.87 17.32
N ALA A 469 -5.61 14.95 18.58
CA ALA A 469 -6.99 15.21 18.98
C ALA A 469 -7.10 16.59 19.63
N TYR A 470 -7.81 17.53 18.98
CA TYR A 470 -7.91 18.92 19.45
C TYR A 470 -9.35 19.40 19.60
N GLY A 471 -9.68 20.04 20.72
CA GLY A 471 -10.95 20.78 20.85
C GLY A 471 -12.21 19.92 20.89
N ASN A 472 -12.10 18.63 21.22
CA ASN A 472 -13.23 17.70 21.30
C ASN A 472 -13.81 17.67 22.71
N SER A 473 -14.92 16.97 22.93
CA SER A 473 -15.31 16.65 24.30
C SER A 473 -14.34 15.63 24.90
N THR A 474 -14.16 14.49 24.23
CA THR A 474 -13.09 13.54 24.53
C THR A 474 -12.12 13.39 23.36
N GLY A 475 -10.81 13.45 23.63
CA GLY A 475 -9.79 13.19 22.64
C GLY A 475 -9.77 11.71 22.25
N PHE A 476 -9.31 10.88 23.19
CA PHE A 476 -9.25 9.43 23.06
C PHE A 476 -10.14 8.76 24.11
N TYR A 477 -10.99 7.85 23.69
CA TYR A 477 -11.88 7.11 24.57
C TYR A 477 -11.76 5.61 24.33
N GLU A 478 -11.69 4.83 25.41
CA GLU A 478 -11.89 3.39 25.34
C GLU A 478 -13.12 2.95 26.14
N ALA A 479 -13.95 2.11 25.52
CA ALA A 479 -15.17 1.61 26.12
C ALA A 479 -14.91 0.53 27.18
N MET A 480 -14.16 -0.52 26.83
CA MET A 480 -13.88 -1.69 27.67
C MET A 480 -12.63 -2.45 27.21
N TYR A 481 -12.04 -3.25 28.12
CA TYR A 481 -11.06 -4.33 27.89
C TYR A 481 -9.57 -3.98 27.69
N GLN A 482 -9.14 -2.72 27.73
CA GLN A 482 -7.70 -2.36 27.61
C GLN A 482 -7.08 -2.90 26.31
N SER A 483 -7.77 -2.66 25.19
CA SER A 483 -7.44 -3.10 23.84
C SER A 483 -6.81 -2.01 22.96
N GLY A 484 -6.87 -0.75 23.38
CA GLY A 484 -6.24 0.36 22.68
C GLY A 484 -4.75 0.48 23.04
N ILE A 485 -3.87 0.31 22.06
CA ILE A 485 -2.43 0.59 22.16
C ILE A 485 -2.16 1.98 21.57
N LEU A 486 -1.93 2.96 22.44
CA LEU A 486 -1.74 4.35 22.07
C LEU A 486 -0.30 4.79 22.30
N LYS A 487 0.39 5.24 21.26
CA LYS A 487 1.74 5.81 21.38
C LYS A 487 1.91 7.10 20.59
N ASN A 488 2.73 8.02 21.10
CA ASN A 488 3.02 9.30 20.45
C ASN A 488 1.78 10.13 20.08
N ASN A 489 0.62 9.92 20.73
CA ASN A 489 -0.57 10.73 20.43
C ASN A 489 -0.56 12.02 21.22
N LEU A 490 -1.11 13.07 20.61
CA LEU A 490 -1.26 14.39 21.21
C LEU A 490 -2.75 14.69 21.38
N ALA A 491 -3.21 14.79 22.62
CA ALA A 491 -4.55 15.28 22.94
C ALA A 491 -4.43 16.63 23.67
N TYR A 492 -5.09 17.65 23.14
CA TYR A 492 -4.97 19.00 23.67
C TYR A 492 -6.28 19.78 23.56
N ASN A 493 -6.61 20.55 24.61
CA ASN A 493 -7.81 21.40 24.65
C ASN A 493 -9.12 20.60 24.46
N ASN A 494 -9.12 19.31 24.85
CA ASN A 494 -10.34 18.53 25.00
C ASN A 494 -10.90 18.72 26.42
N ASP A 495 -12.18 18.40 26.67
CA ASP A 495 -12.68 18.39 28.06
C ASP A 495 -12.09 17.24 28.87
N THR A 496 -11.79 16.12 28.18
CA THR A 496 -10.98 15.02 28.67
C THR A 496 -10.08 14.55 27.55
N ASP A 497 -8.76 14.59 27.75
CA ASP A 497 -7.81 14.22 26.71
C ASP A 497 -7.82 12.71 26.44
N PHE A 498 -7.74 11.91 27.51
CA PHE A 498 -7.81 10.45 27.47
C PHE A 498 -8.79 9.94 28.54
N SER A 499 -9.86 9.27 28.11
CA SER A 499 -10.81 8.64 29.02
C SER A 499 -10.43 7.18 29.26
N THR A 500 -10.20 6.84 30.52
CA THR A 500 -9.49 5.66 31.03
C THR A 500 -9.95 4.31 30.44
N GLY A 501 -9.00 3.37 30.34
CA GLY A 501 -9.30 1.97 30.03
C GLY A 501 -8.41 1.34 28.97
N PHE A 502 -7.23 1.91 28.66
CA PHE A 502 -6.32 1.49 27.58
C PHE A 502 -5.33 0.38 27.95
N ASP A 503 -4.71 -0.22 26.92
CA ASP A 503 -3.70 -1.27 27.06
C ASP A 503 -2.46 -0.78 27.84
N PRO A 504 -1.86 -1.59 28.72
CA PRO A 504 -0.62 -1.25 29.43
C PRO A 504 0.60 -0.94 28.55
N LEU A 505 0.58 -1.28 27.26
CA LEU A 505 1.61 -0.96 26.26
C LEU A 505 1.56 0.48 25.76
N CYS A 506 0.55 1.27 26.16
CA CYS A 506 0.49 2.69 25.86
C CYS A 506 1.72 3.43 26.41
N ASP A 507 2.30 4.34 25.62
CA ASP A 507 3.48 5.10 26.04
C ASP A 507 3.71 6.37 25.22
N TYR A 508 4.49 7.33 25.72
CA TYR A 508 4.87 8.55 25.00
C TYR A 508 3.68 9.39 24.46
N ASN A 509 2.56 9.46 25.18
CA ASN A 509 1.42 10.31 24.80
C ASN A 509 1.49 11.68 25.50
N ILE A 510 0.83 12.69 24.94
CA ILE A 510 0.69 14.03 25.53
C ILE A 510 -0.78 14.32 25.85
N SER A 511 -1.03 14.79 27.07
CA SER A 511 -2.29 15.43 27.47
C SER A 511 -2.06 16.82 28.05
N SER A 512 -2.94 17.76 27.71
CA SER A 512 -3.11 19.04 28.39
C SER A 512 -3.62 18.90 29.83
N ASP A 513 -4.29 17.79 30.14
CA ASP A 513 -4.76 17.42 31.48
C ASP A 513 -3.93 16.27 32.11
N GLY A 514 -4.43 15.67 33.18
CA GLY A 514 -3.76 14.58 33.91
C GLY A 514 -3.93 13.17 33.33
N THR A 515 -4.42 13.00 32.12
CA THR A 515 -5.01 11.71 31.69
C THR A 515 -4.18 10.84 30.73
N ALA A 516 -3.11 11.35 30.09
CA ALA A 516 -2.33 10.55 29.13
C ALA A 516 -1.81 9.23 29.73
N PRO A 517 -2.08 8.07 29.09
CA PRO A 517 -1.64 6.76 29.57
C PRO A 517 -0.18 6.48 29.20
N GLY A 518 0.53 5.70 30.03
CA GLY A 518 1.91 5.26 29.76
C GLY A 518 2.96 5.93 30.66
N THR A 519 4.13 5.30 30.79
CA THR A 519 5.15 5.73 31.77
C THR A 519 5.96 6.94 31.30
N ASN A 520 6.21 7.05 29.99
CA ASN A 520 6.95 8.15 29.37
C ASN A 520 6.02 9.25 28.83
N SER A 521 4.72 9.17 29.12
CA SER A 521 3.73 10.16 28.73
C SER A 521 3.87 11.46 29.51
N LYS A 522 3.57 12.59 28.87
CA LYS A 522 3.60 13.92 29.48
C LYS A 522 2.18 14.39 29.75
N THR A 523 1.88 14.70 31.00
CA THR A 523 0.56 15.15 31.45
C THR A 523 0.63 16.56 32.04
N ASN A 524 -0.50 17.28 32.01
CA ASN A 524 -0.65 18.65 32.50
C ASN A 524 0.34 19.62 31.84
N VAL A 525 0.58 19.45 30.54
CA VAL A 525 1.54 20.23 29.77
C VAL A 525 0.85 21.17 28.78
N ILE A 526 1.58 22.20 28.36
CA ILE A 526 1.12 23.16 27.34
C ILE A 526 1.85 22.85 26.04
N VAL A 527 1.09 22.58 24.98
CA VAL A 527 1.60 22.42 23.61
C VAL A 527 1.39 23.72 22.86
N GLN A 528 2.38 24.12 22.06
CA GLN A 528 2.28 25.26 21.17
C GLN A 528 2.14 24.78 19.72
N PHE A 529 1.02 25.11 19.10
CA PHE A 529 0.80 24.91 17.67
C PHE A 529 1.22 26.14 16.86
N ALA A 530 1.42 25.96 15.55
CA ALA A 530 1.72 27.03 14.62
C ALA A 530 0.60 28.09 14.58
N ASP A 531 -0.67 27.65 14.46
CA ASP A 531 -1.84 28.54 14.47
C ASP A 531 -3.16 27.78 14.78
N ALA A 532 -3.33 27.40 16.05
CA ALA A 532 -4.52 26.66 16.49
C ALA A 532 -5.84 27.45 16.38
N GLU A 533 -5.80 28.78 16.35
CA GLU A 533 -7.01 29.61 16.15
C GLU A 533 -7.59 29.43 14.75
N ASN A 534 -6.76 29.10 13.76
CA ASN A 534 -7.15 28.83 12.39
C ASN A 534 -7.09 27.33 12.03
N TYR A 535 -7.11 26.45 13.05
CA TYR A 535 -7.07 24.98 12.89
C TYR A 535 -5.82 24.46 12.18
N ASP A 536 -4.70 25.17 12.33
CA ASP A 536 -3.39 24.72 11.90
C ASP A 536 -2.67 24.10 13.11
N PHE A 537 -2.68 22.77 13.16
CA PHE A 537 -2.17 21.97 14.27
C PHE A 537 -0.77 21.42 14.04
N HIS A 538 -0.03 21.96 13.07
CA HIS A 538 1.41 21.75 13.04
C HIS A 538 2.01 22.27 14.34
N LEU A 539 3.06 21.61 14.82
CA LEU A 539 3.79 22.00 16.00
C LEU A 539 4.54 23.31 15.74
N SER A 540 4.50 24.21 16.72
CA SER A 540 5.28 25.44 16.67
C SER A 540 6.77 25.11 16.77
N ASN A 541 7.59 25.86 16.03
CA ASN A 541 9.05 25.86 16.19
C ASN A 541 9.54 26.25 17.60
N PHE A 542 8.65 26.75 18.47
CA PHE A 542 8.93 27.07 19.86
C PHE A 542 8.36 26.07 20.85
N ASP A 543 7.63 25.06 20.39
CA ASP A 543 7.17 24.00 21.25
C ASP A 543 8.37 23.21 21.79
N THR A 544 8.38 22.96 23.10
CA THR A 544 9.45 22.22 23.78
C THR A 544 8.94 20.95 24.44
N VAL A 545 7.69 20.57 24.16
CA VAL A 545 6.97 19.52 24.89
C VAL A 545 6.68 18.34 23.98
N ALA A 546 6.09 18.59 22.81
CA ALA A 546 5.80 17.60 21.78
C ALA A 546 6.97 17.37 20.85
N ARG A 547 7.77 18.40 20.61
CA ARG A 547 8.97 18.28 19.77
C ARG A 547 10.04 17.40 20.41
N ASP A 548 10.63 16.52 19.59
CA ASP A 548 11.67 15.55 19.96
C ASP A 548 11.31 14.78 21.23
N ALA A 549 10.05 14.37 21.38
CA ALA A 549 9.53 13.81 22.63
C ALA A 549 8.99 12.39 22.50
N GLY A 550 8.79 11.91 21.28
CA GLY A 550 8.18 10.62 20.97
C GLY A 550 9.21 9.49 20.88
N THR A 551 8.68 8.28 20.72
CA THR A 551 9.47 7.09 20.41
C THR A 551 9.51 6.84 18.90
N ASN A 552 10.63 6.32 18.39
CA ASN A 552 10.71 5.88 16.99
C ASN A 552 9.88 4.61 16.77
N LEU A 553 8.92 4.66 15.84
CA LEU A 553 8.03 3.54 15.51
C LEU A 553 8.34 2.91 14.14
N SER A 554 9.49 3.24 13.51
CA SER A 554 9.86 2.74 12.19
C SER A 554 10.02 1.23 12.07
N ASN A 555 10.10 0.53 13.21
CA ASN A 555 10.13 -0.93 13.29
C ASN A 555 9.22 -1.44 14.42
N ASP A 556 8.18 -0.69 14.80
CA ASP A 556 7.22 -1.14 15.81
C ASP A 556 6.50 -2.40 15.29
N PRO A 557 6.38 -3.47 16.10
CA PRO A 557 5.86 -4.76 15.64
C PRO A 557 4.36 -4.74 15.33
N TYR A 558 3.63 -3.72 15.77
CA TYR A 558 2.19 -3.58 15.49
C TYR A 558 1.94 -2.69 14.27
N LEU A 559 2.65 -1.57 14.17
CA LEU A 559 2.48 -0.60 13.10
C LEU A 559 3.77 0.19 12.84
N ALA A 560 4.49 -0.18 11.78
CA ALA A 560 5.69 0.51 11.34
C ALA A 560 5.38 1.57 10.27
N PHE A 561 5.91 2.78 10.44
CA PHE A 561 5.84 3.88 9.47
C PHE A 561 7.02 4.84 9.66
N GLY A 562 7.23 5.79 8.75
CA GLY A 562 8.41 6.68 8.78
C GLY A 562 8.13 8.16 8.56
N ASP A 563 6.95 8.49 8.04
CA ASP A 563 6.59 9.86 7.65
C ASP A 563 5.43 10.39 8.51
N ASP A 564 5.27 11.71 8.53
CA ASP A 564 4.20 12.41 9.23
C ASP A 564 2.99 12.70 8.33
N ILE A 565 2.08 13.57 8.76
CA ILE A 565 0.86 13.91 8.01
C ILE A 565 1.14 14.65 6.70
N ASP A 566 2.26 15.37 6.61
CA ASP A 566 2.68 16.12 5.42
C ASP A 566 3.52 15.28 4.45
N GLY A 567 3.84 14.04 4.85
CA GLY A 567 4.76 13.16 4.13
C GLY A 567 6.23 13.51 4.38
N GLU A 568 6.53 14.30 5.40
CA GLU A 568 7.90 14.56 5.86
C GLU A 568 8.39 13.40 6.73
N SER A 569 9.65 13.00 6.57
CA SER A 569 10.21 11.91 7.36
C SER A 569 10.42 12.31 8.82
N ARG A 570 9.95 11.49 9.77
CA ARG A 570 9.95 11.75 11.22
C ARG A 570 11.31 11.74 11.94
N ASN A 571 12.42 11.73 11.21
CA ASN A 571 13.76 11.79 11.80
C ASN A 571 14.52 13.04 11.35
N ILE A 572 13.80 14.11 11.06
CA ILE A 572 14.39 15.41 10.76
C ILE A 572 14.70 16.09 12.10
N GLY A 573 15.85 15.77 12.72
CA GLY A 573 16.39 16.57 13.83
C GLY A 573 16.62 15.85 15.16
N GLY A 574 16.08 14.64 15.35
CA GLY A 574 16.24 13.93 16.61
C GLY A 574 15.33 12.72 16.78
N THR A 575 14.66 12.65 17.92
CA THR A 575 13.59 11.67 18.17
C THR A 575 12.31 12.18 17.54
N TRP A 576 11.35 11.29 17.24
CA TRP A 576 10.09 11.69 16.63
C TRP A 576 9.34 12.72 17.48
N ASP A 577 8.57 13.57 16.82
CA ASP A 577 7.60 14.42 17.49
C ASP A 577 6.37 13.62 17.93
N ILE A 578 5.72 14.07 19.01
CA ILE A 578 4.43 13.53 19.47
C ILE A 578 3.30 14.29 18.76
N GLY A 579 2.35 13.56 18.17
CA GLY A 579 1.27 14.10 17.35
C GLY A 579 1.43 13.78 15.86
N ALA A 580 0.51 14.29 15.05
CA ALA A 580 0.41 14.00 13.61
C ALA A 580 1.50 14.64 12.75
N ASP A 581 2.10 15.73 13.21
CA ASP A 581 3.12 16.52 12.51
C ASP A 581 4.52 16.23 13.05
N GLU A 582 5.54 16.37 12.20
CA GLU A 582 6.94 16.46 12.57
C GLU A 582 7.45 17.90 12.30
N ALA A 583 7.70 18.68 13.34
CA ALA A 583 8.15 20.05 13.18
C ALA A 583 9.54 20.13 12.55
N GLY A 584 9.58 20.49 11.27
CA GLY A 584 10.83 20.68 10.53
C GLY A 584 11.87 21.55 11.28
N THR A 585 13.15 21.19 11.14
CA THR A 585 14.29 21.82 11.86
C THR A 585 14.63 23.27 11.46
N SER A 586 13.84 23.91 10.59
CA SER A 586 14.24 25.20 10.01
C SER A 586 13.53 26.42 10.62
N ALA A 587 14.33 27.30 11.23
CA ALA A 587 13.91 28.65 11.52
C ALA A 587 13.73 29.44 10.21
N LYS A 588 12.48 29.62 9.75
CA LYS A 588 12.16 30.60 8.70
C LYS A 588 12.35 32.01 9.27
N ILE A 589 13.51 32.65 9.01
CA ILE A 589 13.73 34.05 9.36
C ILE A 589 12.87 34.92 8.42
N LYS A 590 11.70 35.37 8.89
CA LYS A 590 10.93 36.43 8.23
C LYS A 590 11.58 37.78 8.51
N GLY A 591 12.63 38.12 7.74
CA GLY A 591 13.34 39.38 7.84
C GLY A 591 14.70 39.35 7.14
N GLY A 592 15.35 40.52 7.03
CA GLY A 592 16.74 40.58 6.58
C GLY A 592 17.68 40.05 7.66
N ILE A 593 18.50 39.06 7.32
CA ILE A 593 19.61 38.62 8.18
C ILE A 593 20.74 39.65 8.06
N THR A 594 21.08 40.32 9.16
CA THR A 594 22.32 41.13 9.25
C THR A 594 23.35 40.34 10.03
N ILE A 595 24.45 39.98 9.38
CA ILE A 595 25.59 39.30 10.01
C ILE A 595 26.67 40.35 10.25
N GLU A 596 26.91 40.72 11.51
CA GLU A 596 28.03 41.57 11.88
C GLU A 596 29.27 40.71 12.15
N GLY A 597 30.02 40.38 11.08
CA GLY A 597 31.25 39.61 11.15
C GLY A 597 31.46 38.68 9.96
N GLY A 598 32.65 38.09 9.84
CA GLY A 598 32.96 37.13 8.77
C GLY A 598 32.34 35.76 9.06
N VAL A 599 31.28 35.39 8.33
CA VAL A 599 30.69 34.05 8.38
C VAL A 599 31.16 33.24 7.18
N LYS A 600 31.58 31.99 7.43
CA LYS A 600 31.73 30.95 6.40
C LYS A 600 30.55 30.01 6.51
N ILE A 601 29.70 30.01 5.48
CA ILE A 601 28.63 29.02 5.33
C ILE A 601 29.22 27.86 4.54
N PHE A 602 29.23 26.67 5.13
CA PHE A 602 29.54 25.44 4.42
C PHE A 602 28.23 24.85 3.91
N LYS A 603 28.19 24.51 2.61
CA LYS A 603 27.13 23.69 2.05
C LYS A 603 27.34 22.27 2.58
N GLN A 604 26.35 21.70 3.26
CA GLN A 604 26.32 20.25 3.52
C GLN A 604 26.10 19.51 2.21
#